data_AF-K9V1C9-F1
#
_entry.id   AF-K9V1C9-F1
#
_cell.length_a   1.000
_cell.length_b   1.000
_cell.length_c   1.000
_cell.angle_alpha   90.00
_cell.angle_beta   90.00
_cell.angle_gamma   90.00
#
_symmetry.space_group_name_H-M   'P 1'
#
loop_
_entity.id
_entity.type
_entity.pdbx_description
1 polymer ?
#
loop_
_entity_poly.entity_id
_entity_poly.type
_entity_poly.pdbx_seq_one_letter_code
_entity_poly.pdbx_strand_id
1 'polypeptide(L)'
;MFQLATKQQASEILNMSFSTLKKYRLDGTWIEGTHWVKLNSRCIRYNLELIQDWLHNRQDPIAHYRAIDLYHAGLASNQKRTNRRS
;
A
#
# COMPACT_ATOMS: atom_id res chain seq x y z
N MET A 1 6.44 -6.44 9.08
CA MET A 1 5.25 -5.96 9.82
C MET A 1 4.61 -4.90 8.95
N PHE A 2 3.38 -5.12 8.49
CA PHE A 2 2.72 -4.20 7.55
C PHE A 2 2.39 -2.90 8.28
N GLN A 3 3.07 -1.81 7.93
CA GLN A 3 2.91 -0.54 8.63
C GLN A 3 2.18 0.48 7.76
N LEU A 4 1.03 0.92 8.26
CA LEU A 4 0.23 1.98 7.68
C LEU A 4 0.70 3.34 8.20
N ALA A 5 1.17 4.20 7.31
CA ALA A 5 1.73 5.50 7.63
C ALA A 5 0.71 6.63 7.56
N THR A 6 0.92 7.67 8.36
CA THR A 6 0.18 8.93 8.24
C THR A 6 0.57 9.70 6.98
N LYS A 7 -0.17 10.75 6.64
CA LYS A 7 0.17 11.63 5.52
C LYS A 7 1.52 12.33 5.71
N GLN A 8 1.84 12.72 6.95
CA GLN A 8 3.12 13.33 7.31
C GLN A 8 4.27 12.34 7.06
N GLN A 9 4.19 11.15 7.65
CA GLN A 9 5.19 10.11 7.46
C GLN A 9 5.39 9.72 5.99
N ALA A 10 4.29 9.56 5.25
CA ALA A 10 4.37 9.24 3.82
C ALA A 10 5.06 10.35 3.00
N SER A 11 4.81 11.62 3.35
CA SER A 11 5.45 12.75 2.67
C SER A 11 6.96 12.79 2.93
N GLU A 12 7.36 12.58 4.18
CA GLU A 12 8.77 12.54 4.60
C GLU A 12 9.50 11.35 3.96
N ILE A 13 8.94 10.15 4.05
CA ILE A 13 9.61 8.92 3.58
C ILE A 13 9.66 8.83 2.06
N LEU A 14 8.61 9.26 1.36
CA LEU A 14 8.53 9.20 -0.10
C LEU A 14 9.12 10.45 -0.77
N ASN A 15 9.51 11.45 0.03
CA ASN A 15 9.92 12.78 -0.44
C ASN A 15 8.91 13.39 -1.43
N MET A 16 7.62 13.32 -1.09
CA MET A 16 6.52 13.81 -1.92
C MET A 16 5.68 14.83 -1.17
N SER A 17 5.20 15.86 -1.87
CA SER A 17 4.28 16.82 -1.28
C SER A 17 2.91 16.19 -0.97
N PHE A 18 2.19 16.78 -0.02
CA PHE A 18 0.81 16.35 0.29
C PHE A 18 -0.12 16.47 -0.91
N SER A 19 0.12 17.43 -1.82
CA SER A 19 -0.66 17.58 -3.05
C SER A 19 -0.42 16.41 -4.00
N THR A 20 0.82 15.93 -4.14
CA THR A 20 1.15 14.73 -4.93
C THR A 20 0.52 13.47 -4.34
N LEU A 21 0.63 13.27 -3.02
CA LEU A 21 -0.04 12.14 -2.35
C LEU A 21 -1.57 12.18 -2.55
N LYS A 22 -2.18 13.38 -2.53
CA LYS A 22 -3.61 13.56 -2.80
C LYS A 22 -3.94 13.26 -4.25
N LYS A 23 -3.12 13.73 -5.19
CA LYS A 23 -3.31 13.52 -6.63
C LYS A 23 -3.37 12.03 -6.95
N TYR A 24 -2.36 11.26 -6.56
CA TYR A 24 -2.29 9.82 -6.87
C TYR A 24 -3.44 9.00 -6.26
N ARG A 25 -4.00 9.43 -5.13
CA ARG A 25 -5.20 8.79 -4.57
C ARG A 25 -6.47 9.13 -5.34
N LEU A 26 -6.60 10.36 -5.83
CA LEU A 26 -7.84 10.84 -6.46
C LEU A 26 -7.89 10.54 -7.97
N ASP A 27 -6.75 10.41 -8.63
CA ASP A 27 -6.67 10.10 -10.06
C ASP A 27 -6.69 8.60 -10.36
N GLY A 28 -6.73 7.75 -9.33
CA GLY A 28 -6.77 6.28 -9.46
C GLY A 28 -5.40 5.62 -9.65
N THR A 29 -4.30 6.38 -9.65
CA THR A 29 -2.94 5.82 -9.70
C THR A 29 -2.69 4.88 -8.52
N TRP A 30 -3.18 5.25 -7.33
CA TRP A 30 -3.11 4.44 -6.13
C TRP A 30 -4.48 3.87 -5.75
N ILE A 31 -4.55 2.55 -5.78
CA ILE A 31 -5.73 1.75 -5.46
C ILE A 31 -6.07 1.83 -3.95
N GLU A 32 -7.32 2.19 -3.63
CA GLU A 32 -7.87 2.16 -2.27
C GLU A 32 -7.97 0.70 -1.77
N GLY A 33 -7.65 0.45 -0.50
CA GLY A 33 -7.56 -0.90 0.07
C GLY A 33 -6.18 -1.54 -0.10
N THR A 34 -5.36 -1.06 -1.03
CA THR A 34 -4.04 -1.61 -1.34
C THR A 34 -2.93 -0.62 -1.00
N HIS A 35 -2.88 0.53 -1.69
CA HIS A 35 -1.86 1.57 -1.48
C HIS A 35 -2.22 2.53 -0.36
N TRP A 36 -3.51 2.72 -0.13
CA TRP A 36 -4.01 3.58 0.93
C TRP A 36 -5.36 3.07 1.42
N VAL A 37 -5.70 3.42 2.65
CA VAL A 37 -6.98 3.06 3.25
C VAL A 37 -7.62 4.28 3.91
N LYS A 38 -8.94 4.37 3.79
CA LYS A 38 -9.76 5.33 4.52
C LYS A 38 -10.25 4.69 5.82
N LEU A 39 -9.79 5.19 6.96
CA LEU A 39 -10.25 4.72 8.27
C LEU A 39 -11.55 5.40 8.68
N ASN A 40 -11.74 6.66 8.28
CA ASN A 40 -12.98 7.42 8.41
C ASN A 40 -12.97 8.62 7.44
N SER A 41 -13.97 9.49 7.50
CA SER A 41 -14.09 10.67 6.61
C SER A 41 -12.89 11.62 6.64
N ARG A 42 -12.09 11.63 7.71
CA ARG A 42 -10.94 12.53 7.90
C ARG A 42 -9.59 11.81 7.98
N CYS A 43 -9.59 10.48 8.08
CA CYS A 43 -8.39 9.72 8.42
C CYS A 43 -8.01 8.76 7.30
N ILE A 44 -6.87 9.05 6.66
CA ILE A 44 -6.28 8.24 5.60
C ILE A 44 -4.94 7.69 6.10
N ARG A 45 -4.62 6.45 5.71
CA ARG A 45 -3.30 5.86 5.89
C ARG A 45 -2.75 5.33 4.58
N TYR A 46 -1.43 5.29 4.48
CA TYR A 46 -0.69 4.88 3.29
C TYR A 46 0.09 3.60 3.58
N ASN A 47 0.05 2.65 2.65
CA ASN A 47 0.87 1.47 2.65
C ASN A 47 2.21 1.80 1.99
N LEU A 48 3.22 2.13 2.79
CA LEU A 48 4.50 2.61 2.26
C LEU A 48 5.24 1.55 1.45
N GLU A 49 5.11 0.29 1.84
CA GLU A 49 5.77 -0.84 1.15
C GLU A 49 5.32 -0.92 -0.31
N LEU A 50 4.01 -0.99 -0.55
CA LEU A 50 3.47 -1.07 -1.91
C LEU A 50 3.62 0.25 -2.69
N ILE A 51 3.59 1.40 -2.02
CA ILE A 51 3.85 2.67 -2.72
C ILE A 51 5.31 2.77 -3.14
N GLN A 52 6.26 2.33 -2.31
CA GLN A 52 7.67 2.29 -2.68
C GLN A 52 7.91 1.27 -3.79
N ASP A 53 7.32 0.08 -3.74
CA ASP A 53 7.38 -0.90 -4.82
C ASP A 53 6.88 -0.26 -6.14
N TRP A 54 5.70 0.36 -6.11
CA TRP A 54 5.14 1.06 -7.25
C TRP A 54 6.09 2.13 -7.83
N LEU A 55 6.84 2.83 -6.98
CA LEU A 55 7.81 3.82 -7.44
C LEU A 55 8.99 3.19 -8.18
N HIS A 56 9.50 2.06 -7.70
CA HIS A 56 10.59 1.33 -8.36
C HIS A 56 10.11 0.66 -9.66
N ASN A 57 8.89 0.13 -9.66
CA ASN A 57 8.29 -0.61 -10.77
C ASN A 57 7.33 0.24 -11.61
N ARG A 58 7.45 1.57 -11.58
CA ARG A 58 6.51 2.48 -12.26
C ARG A 58 6.43 2.24 -13.78
N GLN A 59 7.50 1.72 -14.38
CA GLN A 59 7.58 1.37 -15.80
C GLN A 59 7.23 -0.09 -16.09
N ASP A 60 7.05 -0.92 -15.06
CA ASP A 60 6.61 -2.32 -15.16
C ASP A 60 5.40 -2.56 -14.23
N PRO A 61 4.18 -2.20 -14.69
CA PRO A 61 2.97 -2.41 -13.92
C PRO A 61 2.72 -3.89 -13.59
N ILE A 62 3.21 -4.83 -14.42
CA ILE A 62 2.99 -6.27 -14.21
C ILE A 62 3.79 -6.74 -13.00
N ALA A 63 5.05 -6.30 -12.85
CA ALA A 63 5.83 -6.56 -11.65
C ALA A 63 5.13 -6.02 -10.39
N HIS A 64 4.59 -4.80 -10.47
CA HIS A 64 3.86 -4.20 -9.37
C HIS A 64 2.59 -4.97 -8.99
N TYR A 65 1.80 -5.44 -9.97
CA TYR A 65 0.62 -6.27 -9.69
C TYR A 65 0.99 -7.58 -8.99
N ARG A 66 2.11 -8.21 -9.35
CA ARG A 66 2.60 -9.40 -8.65
C ARG A 66 2.99 -9.09 -7.20
N ALA A 67 3.60 -7.94 -6.95
CA ALA A 67 3.93 -7.51 -5.59
C ALA A 67 2.66 -7.29 -4.74
N ILE A 68 1.60 -6.73 -5.33
CA ILE A 68 0.28 -6.61 -4.69
C ILE A 68 -0.28 -8.00 -4.32
N ASP A 69 -0.23 -8.97 -5.23
CA ASP A 69 -0.72 -10.32 -4.98
C ASP A 69 0.05 -11.00 -3.83
N LEU A 70 1.38 -10.87 -3.83
CA LEU A 70 2.23 -11.39 -2.76
C LEU A 70 1.94 -10.72 -1.42
N TYR A 71 1.78 -9.40 -1.41
CA TYR A 71 1.40 -8.64 -0.22
C TYR A 71 0.09 -9.17 0.37
N HIS A 72 -0.95 -9.32 -0.47
CA HIS A 72 -2.24 -9.82 -0.02
C HIS A 72 -2.18 -11.28 0.45
N ALA A 73 -1.41 -12.15 -0.22
CA ALA A 73 -1.21 -13.52 0.22
C ALA A 73 -0.46 -13.61 1.57
N GLY A 74 0.45 -12.66 1.82
CA GLY A 74 1.22 -12.56 3.07
C GLY A 74 0.42 -12.08 4.28
N LEU A 75 -0.74 -11.44 4.08
CA LEU A 75 -1.60 -10.99 5.18
C LEU A 75 -2.07 -12.18 6.03
N ALA A 76 -1.96 -12.07 7.35
CA ALA A 76 -2.36 -13.14 8.28
C ALA A 76 -3.83 -13.57 8.12
N SER A 77 -4.70 -12.68 7.64
CA SER A 77 -6.10 -13.00 7.30
C SER A 77 -6.23 -13.99 6.15
N ASN A 78 -5.26 -14.00 5.23
CA ASN A 78 -5.26 -14.80 4.01
C ASN A 78 -4.33 -16.02 4.11
N GLN A 79 -3.50 -16.09 5.15
CA GLN A 79 -2.74 -17.29 5.45
C GLN A 79 -3.71 -18.42 5.83
N LYS A 80 -3.84 -19.42 4.96
CA LYS A 80 -4.55 -20.66 5.28
C LYS A 80 -4.00 -21.18 6.60
N ARG A 81 -4.88 -21.41 7.59
CA ARG A 81 -4.51 -22.09 8.84
C ARG A 81 -3.85 -23.41 8.44
N THR A 82 -2.53 -23.47 8.59
CA THR A 82 -1.82 -24.74 8.48
C THR A 82 -2.19 -25.51 9.73
N ASN A 83 -3.19 -26.39 9.62
CA ASN A 83 -3.42 -27.41 10.64
C ASN A 83 -2.18 -28.31 10.65
N ARG A 84 -1.14 -27.90 11.37
CA ARG A 84 -0.09 -28.81 11.83
C ARG A 84 -0.77 -29.72 12.84
N ARG A 85 -1.25 -30.88 12.37
CA ARG A 85 -1.60 -32.00 13.25
C ARG A 85 -0.32 -32.36 14.01
N SER A 86 -0.44 -32.29 15.33
CA SER A 86 0.48 -32.76 16.37
C SER A 86 0.92 -34.19 16.16
#